data_AF-A0A7V9VB61-F1
#
_entry.id   AF-A0A7V9VB61-F1
#
_cell.length_a   1.000
_cell.length_b   1.000
_cell.length_c   1.000
_cell.angle_alpha   90.00
_cell.angle_beta   90.00
_cell.angle_gamma   90.00
#
_symmetry.space_group_name_H-M   'P 1'
#
loop_
_entity.id
_entity.type
_entity.pdbx_description
1 polymer ?
#
loop_
_entity_poly.entity_id
_entity_poly.type
_entity_poly.pdbx_seq_one_letter_code
_entity_poly.pdbx_strand_id
1 'polypeptide(L)'
;MVPKPRRQRLDEAVVGRGLLESRSRAKAFILAGDVLLNGSPVRHASAPVDVSDQISLAVPPRFVSRGGTKLDAALDAFQVSCSGQVVADLGASTGGFTDVVLQRGARRVYAVDVGYGELHPSLRDDERVVVMDRTNARYLAGLPEEVDLVVIDVSFISLRLILPVAARLLRPGGTCVPLIKPQFEAGQRDVGKGGVVRDPAVHARVLTEVLTAASVWFEPRDLIASPLTGPAGNREFLAHLVRSNRVGSVPLASEGARTGDETATSAHVTPVRPGRTPR
;
A
#
# COMPACT_ATOMS: atom_id res chain seq x y z
N MET A 1 46.69 27.41 -7.10
CA MET A 1 45.32 27.06 -7.51
C MET A 1 44.70 26.25 -6.38
N VAL A 2 43.77 26.83 -5.61
CA VAL A 2 43.03 26.06 -4.60
C VAL A 2 42.15 25.05 -5.37
N PRO A 3 42.21 23.74 -5.07
CA PRO A 3 41.38 22.77 -5.77
C PRO A 3 39.91 23.16 -5.58
N LYS A 4 39.20 23.31 -6.70
CA LYS A 4 37.77 23.65 -6.69
C LYS A 4 37.06 22.55 -5.89
N PRO A 5 36.36 22.87 -4.79
CA PRO A 5 35.71 21.85 -3.99
C PRO A 5 34.78 21.03 -4.86
N ARG A 6 34.81 19.71 -4.69
CA ARG A 6 33.91 18.79 -5.41
C ARG A 6 32.48 19.13 -5.00
N ARG A 7 31.76 19.83 -5.87
CA ARG A 7 30.34 20.10 -5.71
C ARG A 7 29.58 18.78 -5.74
N GLN A 8 28.95 18.45 -4.62
CA GLN A 8 28.10 17.28 -4.49
C GLN A 8 26.66 17.68 -4.84
N ARG A 9 25.83 16.72 -5.26
CA ARG A 9 24.39 16.98 -5.42
C ARG A 9 23.71 17.04 -4.05
N LEU A 10 22.73 17.94 -3.89
CA LEU A 10 21.99 18.10 -2.64
C LEU A 10 21.38 16.77 -2.13
N ASP A 11 20.78 15.96 -3.01
CA ASP A 11 20.20 14.67 -2.64
C ASP A 11 21.24 13.65 -2.10
N GLU A 12 22.47 13.70 -2.60
CA GLU A 12 23.57 12.88 -2.10
C GLU A 12 24.14 13.45 -0.80
N ALA A 13 24.27 14.76 -0.68
CA ALA A 13 24.78 15.42 0.52
C ALA A 13 23.83 15.24 1.72
N VAL A 14 22.51 15.27 1.50
CA VAL A 14 21.49 15.01 2.54
C VAL A 14 21.67 13.61 3.14
N VAL A 15 21.86 12.59 2.29
CA VAL A 15 22.07 11.20 2.75
C VAL A 15 23.45 11.04 3.37
N GLY A 16 24.48 11.59 2.74
CA GLY A 16 25.87 11.52 3.22
C GLY A 16 26.06 12.17 4.59
N ARG A 17 25.22 13.14 4.96
CA ARG A 17 25.17 13.78 6.28
C ARG A 17 24.23 13.09 7.28
N GLY A 18 23.61 11.98 6.89
CA GLY A 18 22.70 11.22 7.75
C GLY A 18 21.36 11.91 8.04
N LEU A 19 20.99 12.95 7.28
CA LEU A 19 19.74 13.67 7.51
C LEU A 19 18.52 12.86 7.06
N LEU A 20 18.67 12.03 6.03
CA LEU A 20 17.65 11.10 5.54
C LEU A 20 18.30 9.80 5.07
N GLU A 21 17.58 8.68 5.23
CA GLU A 21 18.12 7.33 5.05
C GLU A 21 18.42 6.94 3.59
N SER A 22 17.81 7.62 2.61
CA SER A 22 17.99 7.25 1.19
C SER A 22 17.88 8.44 0.24
N ARG A 23 18.52 8.30 -0.94
CA ARG A 23 18.48 9.33 -1.98
C ARG A 23 17.06 9.58 -2.49
N SER A 24 16.25 8.54 -2.58
CA SER A 24 14.85 8.65 -3.00
C SER A 24 14.03 9.47 -1.99
N ARG A 25 14.27 9.27 -0.69
CA ARG A 25 13.65 10.06 0.38
C ARG A 25 14.17 11.49 0.36
N ALA A 26 15.48 11.70 0.20
CA ALA A 26 16.07 13.03 0.06
C ALA A 26 15.47 13.81 -1.10
N LYS A 27 15.38 13.22 -2.30
CA LYS A 27 14.72 13.84 -3.47
C LYS A 27 13.30 14.29 -3.16
N ALA A 28 12.53 13.45 -2.47
CA ALA A 28 11.16 13.76 -2.13
C ALA A 28 11.04 14.96 -1.17
N PHE A 29 11.86 15.01 -0.13
CA PHE A 29 11.89 16.12 0.84
C PHE A 29 12.35 17.42 0.18
N ILE A 30 13.35 17.34 -0.69
CA ILE A 30 13.82 18.48 -1.48
C ILE A 30 12.66 19.00 -2.35
N LEU A 31 12.01 18.14 -3.14
CA LEU A 31 10.90 18.57 -4.01
C LEU A 31 9.72 19.20 -3.23
N ALA A 32 9.45 18.74 -2.01
CA ALA A 32 8.44 19.33 -1.14
C ALA A 32 8.85 20.72 -0.59
N GLY A 33 10.16 20.99 -0.51
CA GLY A 33 10.71 22.20 0.11
C GLY A 33 11.05 22.03 1.59
N ASP A 34 11.16 20.78 2.06
CA ASP A 34 11.44 20.44 3.47
C ASP A 34 12.94 20.37 3.77
N VAL A 35 13.79 20.57 2.76
CA VAL A 35 15.25 20.69 2.92
C VAL A 35 15.64 22.16 2.78
N LEU A 36 16.33 22.67 3.80
CA LEU A 36 16.89 24.01 3.82
C LEU A 36 18.38 23.94 3.45
N LEU A 37 18.76 24.75 2.46
CA LEU A 37 20.15 25.04 2.13
C LEU A 37 20.45 26.46 2.58
N ASN A 38 21.39 26.63 3.51
CA ASN A 38 21.76 27.92 4.10
C ASN A 38 20.52 28.71 4.61
N GLY A 39 19.60 28.00 5.26
CA GLY A 39 18.37 28.55 5.83
C GLY A 39 17.20 28.77 4.84
N SER A 40 17.39 28.50 3.54
CA SER A 40 16.36 28.68 2.52
C SER A 40 15.87 27.35 1.92
N PRO A 41 14.56 27.15 1.71
CA PRO A 41 14.03 25.96 1.04
C PRO A 41 14.57 25.78 -0.38
N VAL A 42 15.01 24.56 -0.72
CA VAL A 42 15.44 24.21 -2.08
C VAL A 42 14.54 23.11 -2.63
N ARG A 43 14.09 23.26 -3.89
CA ARG A 43 13.24 22.29 -4.60
C ARG A 43 13.91 21.55 -5.76
N HIS A 44 15.23 21.64 -5.86
CA HIS A 44 16.03 20.96 -6.89
C HIS A 44 16.98 19.93 -6.25
N ALA A 45 16.66 18.65 -6.41
CA ALA A 45 17.45 17.55 -5.83
C ALA A 45 18.91 17.50 -6.29
N SER A 46 19.15 17.93 -7.53
CA SER A 46 20.50 17.97 -8.13
C SER A 46 21.18 19.33 -7.94
N ALA A 47 20.64 20.22 -7.10
CA ALA A 47 21.30 21.49 -6.80
C ALA A 47 22.73 21.23 -6.31
N PRO A 48 23.74 21.90 -6.87
CA PRO A 48 25.11 21.74 -6.42
C PRO A 48 25.27 22.34 -5.03
N VAL A 49 25.90 21.59 -4.13
CA VAL A 49 26.25 22.05 -2.78
C VAL A 49 27.74 21.90 -2.51
N ASP A 50 28.29 22.86 -1.79
CA ASP A 50 29.66 22.88 -1.30
C ASP A 50 29.71 22.29 0.13
N VAL A 51 30.89 21.83 0.57
CA VAL A 51 31.08 21.25 1.91
C VAL A 51 30.70 22.23 3.02
N SER A 52 30.92 23.53 2.80
CA SER A 52 30.58 24.59 3.74
C SER A 52 29.09 24.91 3.83
N ASP A 53 28.28 24.45 2.87
CA ASP A 53 26.84 24.74 2.90
C ASP A 53 26.18 24.06 4.09
N GLN A 54 25.32 24.79 4.78
CA GLN A 54 24.50 24.24 5.86
C GLN A 54 23.25 23.60 5.25
N ILE A 55 23.10 22.29 5.47
CA ILE A 55 21.94 21.52 5.02
C ILE A 55 21.21 21.06 6.26
N SER A 56 19.93 21.36 6.35
CA SER A 56 19.07 20.95 7.45
C SER A 56 17.67 20.61 6.93
N LEU A 57 16.89 19.92 7.76
CA LEU A 57 15.46 19.72 7.50
C LEU A 57 14.70 20.87 8.15
N ALA A 58 13.73 21.45 7.43
CA ALA A 58 12.90 22.53 7.96
C ALA A 58 12.12 22.07 9.21
N VAL A 59 11.66 20.82 9.18
CA VAL A 59 11.04 20.10 10.30
C VAL A 59 11.50 18.64 10.22
N PRO A 60 11.85 17.98 11.34
CA PRO A 60 12.12 16.55 11.30
C PRO A 60 10.89 15.79 10.80
N PRO A 61 11.08 14.72 10.01
CA PRO A 61 9.96 13.93 9.50
C PRO A 61 9.18 13.32 10.66
N ARG A 62 7.88 13.64 10.75
CA ARG A 62 7.00 13.08 11.79
C ARG A 62 6.86 11.56 11.69
N PHE A 63 6.97 11.01 10.49
CA PHE A 63 6.83 9.58 10.22
C PHE A 63 8.04 9.02 9.46
N VAL A 64 8.30 7.72 9.61
CA VAL A 64 9.38 7.01 8.89
C VAL A 64 9.22 7.03 7.36
N SER A 65 8.01 7.32 6.85
CA SER A 65 7.80 7.48 5.41
C SER A 65 6.70 8.50 5.11
N ARG A 66 6.69 9.01 3.87
CA ARG A 66 5.63 9.91 3.38
C ARG A 66 4.25 9.26 3.35
N GLY A 67 4.19 7.93 3.33
CA GLY A 67 2.92 7.21 3.47
C GLY A 67 2.20 7.64 4.75
N GLY A 68 2.94 7.86 5.84
CA GLY A 68 2.36 8.28 7.11
C GLY A 68 1.54 9.56 7.00
N THR A 69 2.02 10.59 6.28
CA THR A 69 1.26 11.84 6.06
C THR A 69 -0.08 11.62 5.38
N LYS A 70 -0.19 10.61 4.50
CA LYS A 70 -1.45 10.31 3.81
C LYS A 70 -2.49 9.72 4.76
N LEU A 71 -2.08 8.72 5.56
CA LEU A 71 -2.95 8.10 6.54
C LEU A 71 -3.31 9.05 7.67
N ASP A 72 -2.35 9.83 8.18
CA ASP A 72 -2.56 10.82 9.23
C ASP A 72 -3.67 11.81 8.85
N ALA A 73 -3.61 12.37 7.63
CA ALA A 73 -4.64 13.26 7.11
C ALA A 73 -6.00 12.57 6.94
N ALA A 74 -6.02 11.29 6.55
CA ALA A 74 -7.26 10.53 6.42
C ALA A 74 -7.90 10.23 7.78
N LEU A 75 -7.11 9.81 8.78
CA LEU A 75 -7.62 9.54 10.11
C LEU A 75 -8.20 10.81 10.77
N ASP A 76 -7.59 11.97 10.54
CA ASP A 76 -8.14 13.25 10.98
C ASP A 76 -9.42 13.61 10.21
N ALA A 77 -9.43 13.50 8.88
CA ALA A 77 -10.61 13.82 8.09
C ALA A 77 -11.81 12.92 8.44
N PHE A 78 -11.55 11.63 8.69
CA PHE A 78 -12.57 10.62 8.98
C PHE A 78 -12.91 10.51 10.47
N GLN A 79 -12.19 11.23 11.34
CA GLN A 79 -12.33 11.16 12.80
C GLN A 79 -12.21 9.71 13.33
N VAL A 80 -11.28 8.94 12.76
CA VAL A 80 -11.02 7.55 13.15
C VAL A 80 -9.95 7.51 14.24
N SER A 81 -10.32 7.00 15.40
CA SER A 81 -9.37 6.77 16.51
C SER A 81 -8.58 5.47 16.28
N CYS A 82 -7.29 5.49 16.58
CA CYS A 82 -6.46 4.28 16.70
C CYS A 82 -6.20 3.88 18.16
N SER A 83 -6.62 4.71 19.11
CA SER A 83 -6.23 4.54 20.52
C SER A 83 -6.78 3.24 21.09
N GLY A 84 -5.89 2.42 21.64
CA GLY A 84 -6.22 1.12 22.22
C GLY A 84 -6.61 0.04 21.21
N GLN A 85 -6.53 0.31 19.90
CA GLN A 85 -6.97 -0.62 18.85
C GLN A 85 -5.90 -1.62 18.42
N VAL A 86 -6.32 -2.82 18.01
CA VAL A 86 -5.49 -3.71 17.19
C VAL A 86 -5.67 -3.33 15.73
N VAL A 87 -4.55 -3.13 15.05
CA VAL A 87 -4.51 -2.70 13.65
C VAL A 87 -3.84 -3.75 12.79
N ALA A 88 -4.33 -3.96 11.57
CA ALA A 88 -3.56 -4.61 10.52
C ALA A 88 -3.15 -3.59 9.45
N ASP A 89 -1.85 -3.50 9.16
CA ASP A 89 -1.28 -2.70 8.09
C ASP A 89 -0.94 -3.60 6.91
N LEU A 90 -1.75 -3.56 5.85
CA LEU A 90 -1.59 -4.40 4.67
C LEU A 90 -0.78 -3.64 3.59
N GLY A 91 0.46 -4.07 3.39
CA GLY A 91 1.44 -3.37 2.57
C GLY A 91 2.29 -2.38 3.38
N ALA A 92 2.78 -2.82 4.55
CA ALA A 92 3.47 -1.95 5.50
C ALA A 92 4.73 -1.29 4.90
N SER A 93 5.46 -2.00 4.03
CA SER A 93 6.73 -1.60 3.42
C SER A 93 7.68 -0.97 4.46
N THR A 94 8.13 0.26 4.25
CA THR A 94 8.96 1.01 5.20
C THR A 94 8.30 1.31 6.55
N GLY A 95 6.97 1.21 6.65
CA GLY A 95 6.20 1.31 7.90
C GLY A 95 5.52 2.66 8.14
N GLY A 96 5.29 3.46 7.10
CA GLY A 96 4.68 4.78 7.27
C GLY A 96 3.29 4.75 7.90
N PHE A 97 2.44 3.79 7.51
CA PHE A 97 1.09 3.63 8.07
C PHE A 97 1.16 3.04 9.49
N THR A 98 1.98 2.00 9.68
CA THR A 98 2.31 1.43 11.01
C THR A 98 2.73 2.51 12.01
N ASP A 99 3.65 3.40 11.63
CA ASP A 99 4.13 4.48 12.50
C ASP A 99 3.00 5.44 12.93
N VAL A 100 2.15 5.85 11.99
CA VAL A 100 1.00 6.72 12.28
C VAL A 100 0.09 6.09 13.33
N VAL A 101 -0.30 4.83 13.15
CA VAL A 101 -1.26 4.20 14.07
C VAL A 101 -0.64 3.95 15.45
N LEU A 102 0.67 3.64 15.53
CA LEU A 102 1.39 3.53 16.80
C LEU A 102 1.49 4.87 17.54
N GLN A 103 1.82 5.95 16.83
CA GLN A 103 1.86 7.30 17.40
C GLN A 103 0.46 7.76 17.85
N ARG A 104 -0.60 7.29 17.19
CA ARG A 104 -2.00 7.53 17.56
C ARG A 104 -2.54 6.54 18.61
N GLY A 105 -1.67 5.72 19.20
CA GLY A 105 -2.00 4.91 20.38
C GLY A 105 -2.56 3.53 20.11
N ALA A 106 -2.34 2.95 18.92
CA ALA A 106 -2.64 1.53 18.67
C ALA A 106 -1.97 0.64 19.73
N ARG A 107 -2.73 -0.35 20.25
CA ARG A 107 -2.21 -1.32 21.23
C ARG A 107 -1.34 -2.39 20.58
N ARG A 108 -1.60 -2.70 19.31
CA ARG A 108 -0.88 -3.70 18.52
C ARG A 108 -1.05 -3.43 17.02
N VAL A 109 -0.01 -3.70 16.23
CA VAL A 109 -0.04 -3.59 14.77
C VAL A 109 0.52 -4.86 14.14
N TYR A 110 -0.26 -5.52 13.29
CA TYR A 110 0.21 -6.57 12.40
C TYR A 110 0.69 -5.94 11.10
N ALA A 111 2.01 -5.81 10.94
CA ALA A 111 2.63 -5.19 9.77
C ALA A 111 2.89 -6.27 8.70
N VAL A 112 2.02 -6.35 7.70
CA VAL A 112 2.02 -7.38 6.67
C VAL A 112 2.64 -6.85 5.39
N ASP A 113 3.68 -7.52 4.90
CA ASP A 113 4.30 -7.15 3.62
C ASP A 113 4.82 -8.38 2.84
N VAL A 114 4.85 -8.26 1.51
CA VAL A 114 5.44 -9.27 0.61
C VAL A 114 6.97 -9.17 0.57
N GLY A 115 7.51 -7.99 0.86
CA GLY A 115 8.93 -7.73 1.00
C GLY A 115 9.52 -8.39 2.25
N TYR A 116 10.84 -8.30 2.38
CA TYR A 116 11.57 -8.80 3.54
C TYR A 116 12.52 -7.71 4.03
N GLY A 117 12.48 -7.39 5.33
CA GLY A 117 13.41 -6.44 5.92
C GLY A 117 13.18 -4.98 5.52
N GLU A 118 12.01 -4.62 4.97
CA GLU A 118 11.73 -3.24 4.54
C GLU A 118 11.33 -2.32 5.70
N LEU A 119 10.67 -2.88 6.72
CA LEU A 119 10.17 -2.11 7.86
C LEU A 119 11.31 -1.43 8.61
N HIS A 120 11.14 -0.13 8.88
CA HIS A 120 12.14 0.66 9.58
C HIS A 120 12.53 0.03 10.94
N PRO A 121 13.82 0.00 11.31
CA PRO A 121 14.29 -0.68 12.53
C PRO A 121 13.54 -0.28 13.80
N SER A 122 13.28 1.02 13.98
CA SER A 122 12.54 1.52 15.15
C SER A 122 11.13 0.96 15.30
N LEU A 123 10.48 0.59 14.18
CA LEU A 123 9.16 -0.02 14.19
C LEU A 123 9.24 -1.53 14.34
N ARG A 124 10.26 -2.15 13.75
CA ARG A 124 10.54 -3.58 13.89
C ARG A 124 10.84 -3.96 15.34
N ASP A 125 11.51 -3.08 16.07
CA ASP A 125 11.90 -3.29 17.46
C ASP A 125 10.81 -2.85 18.47
N ASP A 126 9.70 -2.26 18.01
CA ASP A 126 8.57 -1.88 18.88
C ASP A 126 7.77 -3.13 19.28
N GLU A 127 7.60 -3.36 20.59
CA GLU A 127 6.91 -4.54 21.14
C GLU A 127 5.44 -4.68 20.72
N ARG A 128 4.82 -3.58 20.25
CA ARG A 128 3.44 -3.56 19.77
C ARG A 128 3.35 -4.05 18.32
N VAL A 129 4.46 -4.17 17.60
CA VAL A 129 4.50 -4.53 16.19
C VAL A 129 4.77 -6.02 16.02
N VAL A 130 3.89 -6.70 15.28
CA VAL A 130 4.09 -8.07 14.82
C VAL A 130 4.43 -8.02 13.34
N VAL A 131 5.70 -8.26 13.02
CA VAL A 131 6.20 -8.23 11.64
C VAL A 131 5.82 -9.53 10.92
N MET A 132 5.18 -9.37 9.76
CA MET A 132 4.77 -10.47 8.88
C MET A 132 5.36 -10.26 7.49
N ASP A 133 6.68 -10.35 7.39
CA ASP A 133 7.42 -10.28 6.12
C ASP A 133 7.11 -11.50 5.23
N ARG A 134 7.37 -11.38 3.91
CA ARG A 134 7.13 -12.42 2.90
C ARG A 134 5.69 -12.97 2.92
N THR A 135 4.75 -12.17 3.38
CA THR A 135 3.34 -12.56 3.53
C THR A 135 2.51 -11.77 2.53
N ASN A 136 1.92 -12.50 1.57
CA ASN A 136 1.00 -11.88 0.62
C ASN A 136 -0.38 -11.72 1.27
N ALA A 137 -0.78 -10.48 1.54
CA ALA A 137 -2.07 -10.14 2.14
C ALA A 137 -3.27 -10.79 1.41
N ARG A 138 -3.21 -10.97 0.08
CA ARG A 138 -4.28 -11.63 -0.70
C ARG A 138 -4.58 -13.05 -0.19
N TYR A 139 -3.56 -13.75 0.29
CA TYR A 139 -3.65 -15.15 0.73
C TYR A 139 -3.59 -15.30 2.25
N LEU A 140 -3.62 -14.19 3.00
CA LEU A 140 -3.58 -14.21 4.45
C LEU A 140 -4.86 -14.84 5.02
N ALA A 141 -4.74 -16.03 5.62
CA ALA A 141 -5.89 -16.79 6.11
C ALA A 141 -6.58 -16.08 7.28
N GLY A 142 -5.80 -15.53 8.22
CA GLY A 142 -6.28 -14.85 9.41
C GLY A 142 -5.14 -14.29 10.24
N LEU A 143 -5.49 -13.66 11.36
CA LEU A 143 -4.57 -13.18 12.39
C LEU A 143 -4.91 -13.87 13.72
N PRO A 144 -4.01 -13.87 14.72
CA PRO A 144 -4.26 -14.47 16.03
C PRO A 144 -5.48 -13.90 16.77
N GLU A 145 -5.93 -12.70 16.41
CA GLU A 145 -7.12 -12.05 16.93
C GLU A 145 -7.81 -11.23 15.83
N GLU A 146 -9.09 -10.91 16.00
CA GLU A 146 -9.78 -9.95 15.15
C GLU A 146 -9.19 -8.54 15.36
N VAL A 147 -9.16 -7.75 14.28
CA VAL A 147 -8.61 -6.39 14.34
C VAL A 147 -9.74 -5.35 14.38
N ASP A 148 -9.48 -4.21 15.00
CA ASP A 148 -10.42 -3.10 15.11
C ASP A 148 -10.35 -2.19 13.86
N LEU A 149 -9.16 -2.08 13.27
CA LEU A 149 -8.83 -1.23 12.12
C LEU A 149 -7.92 -1.96 11.13
N VAL A 150 -8.20 -1.81 9.83
CA VAL A 150 -7.30 -2.21 8.75
C VAL A 150 -6.91 -0.99 7.95
N VAL A 151 -5.61 -0.79 7.72
CA VAL A 151 -5.08 0.25 6.82
C VAL A 151 -4.38 -0.44 5.65
N ILE A 152 -4.51 0.11 4.44
CA ILE A 152 -4.03 -0.58 3.22
C ILE A 152 -3.25 0.39 2.32
N ASP A 153 -1.98 0.09 2.06
CA ASP A 153 -1.11 0.82 1.10
C ASP A 153 -0.38 -0.16 0.16
N VAL A 154 -1.13 -0.96 -0.58
CA VAL A 154 -0.57 -1.93 -1.53
C VAL A 154 -0.25 -1.29 -2.89
N SER A 155 0.71 -1.87 -3.61
CA SER A 155 1.07 -1.47 -4.98
C SER A 155 1.02 -2.68 -5.91
N PHE A 156 0.81 -2.43 -7.22
CA PHE A 156 0.76 -3.47 -8.25
C PHE A 156 -0.35 -4.53 -8.09
N ILE A 157 -1.36 -4.25 -7.28
CA ILE A 157 -2.54 -5.09 -7.07
C ILE A 157 -3.77 -4.21 -6.91
N SER A 158 -4.91 -4.69 -7.40
CA SER A 158 -6.20 -4.04 -7.17
C SER A 158 -6.70 -4.30 -5.76
N LEU A 159 -7.25 -3.26 -5.11
CA LEU A 159 -7.95 -3.34 -3.84
C LEU A 159 -9.12 -4.32 -3.87
N ARG A 160 -9.72 -4.58 -5.03
CA ARG A 160 -10.79 -5.58 -5.18
C ARG A 160 -10.36 -6.99 -4.74
N LEU A 161 -9.05 -7.27 -4.76
CA LEU A 161 -8.50 -8.54 -4.29
C LEU A 161 -8.11 -8.53 -2.80
N ILE A 162 -7.95 -7.34 -2.20
CA ILE A 162 -7.50 -7.19 -0.80
C ILE A 162 -8.66 -6.89 0.14
N LEU A 163 -9.66 -6.12 -0.30
CA LEU A 163 -10.84 -5.77 0.47
C LEU A 163 -11.61 -6.98 1.05
N PRO A 164 -11.75 -8.12 0.33
CA PRO A 164 -12.37 -9.31 0.92
C PRO A 164 -11.57 -9.88 2.10
N VAL A 165 -10.23 -9.78 2.05
CA VAL A 165 -9.37 -10.21 3.15
C VAL A 165 -9.48 -9.23 4.31
N ALA A 166 -9.39 -7.93 4.06
CA ALA A 166 -9.57 -6.90 5.09
C ALA A 166 -10.90 -7.06 5.82
N ALA A 167 -11.98 -7.34 5.08
CA ALA A 167 -13.29 -7.62 5.64
C ALA A 167 -13.24 -8.82 6.58
N ARG A 168 -12.57 -9.93 6.21
CA ARG A 168 -12.44 -11.12 7.06
C ARG A 168 -11.69 -10.87 8.37
N LEU A 169 -10.64 -10.03 8.34
CA LEU A 169 -9.79 -9.76 9.51
C LEU A 169 -10.45 -8.85 10.55
N LEU A 170 -11.30 -7.92 10.10
CA LEU A 170 -11.93 -6.92 10.97
C LEU A 170 -12.99 -7.55 11.88
N ARG A 171 -13.14 -7.10 13.12
CA ARG A 171 -14.39 -7.40 13.85
C ARG A 171 -15.61 -6.77 13.16
N PRO A 172 -16.86 -7.25 13.37
CA PRO A 172 -18.06 -6.56 12.91
C PRO A 172 -18.08 -5.08 13.36
N GLY A 173 -18.42 -4.17 12.45
CA GLY A 173 -18.36 -2.72 12.69
C GLY A 173 -16.95 -2.12 12.74
N GLY A 174 -15.89 -2.92 12.53
CA GLY A 174 -14.52 -2.42 12.43
C GLY A 174 -14.29 -1.56 11.18
N THR A 175 -13.22 -0.77 11.19
CA THR A 175 -12.95 0.24 10.16
C THR A 175 -11.86 -0.24 9.19
N CYS A 176 -12.01 0.07 7.90
CA CYS A 176 -10.97 -0.10 6.90
C CYS A 176 -10.67 1.25 6.23
N VAL A 177 -9.38 1.60 6.12
CA VAL A 177 -8.91 2.81 5.45
C VAL A 177 -7.93 2.43 4.33
N PRO A 178 -8.43 2.11 3.12
CA PRO A 178 -7.57 1.81 1.98
C PRO A 178 -7.13 3.07 1.22
N LEU A 179 -5.89 3.04 0.74
CA LEU A 179 -5.38 3.98 -0.27
C LEU A 179 -5.67 3.45 -1.68
N ILE A 180 -6.59 4.11 -2.37
CA ILE A 180 -6.96 3.86 -3.77
C ILE A 180 -5.96 4.55 -4.69
N LYS A 181 -5.29 3.75 -5.52
CA LYS A 181 -4.27 4.18 -6.48
C LYS A 181 -4.75 3.92 -7.92
N PRO A 182 -5.29 4.93 -8.63
CA PRO A 182 -5.89 4.73 -9.95
C PRO A 182 -5.02 3.97 -10.96
N GLN A 183 -3.71 4.16 -10.91
CA GLN A 183 -2.76 3.48 -11.79
C GLN A 183 -2.70 1.94 -11.62
N PHE A 184 -3.21 1.41 -10.51
CA PHE A 184 -3.29 -0.03 -10.25
C PHE A 184 -4.72 -0.58 -10.36
N GLU A 185 -5.70 0.29 -10.56
CA GLU A 185 -7.12 -0.07 -10.66
C GLU A 185 -7.67 0.12 -12.08
N ALA A 186 -7.14 1.08 -12.82
CA ALA A 186 -7.54 1.38 -14.18
C ALA A 186 -7.02 0.32 -15.17
N GLY A 187 -7.73 0.14 -16.27
CA GLY A 187 -7.28 -0.72 -17.36
C GLY A 187 -6.03 -0.14 -18.04
N GLN A 188 -5.23 -1.00 -18.69
CA GLN A 188 -3.97 -0.61 -19.35
C GLN A 188 -4.09 0.57 -20.31
N ARG A 189 -5.25 0.71 -20.99
CA ARG A 189 -5.51 1.80 -21.96
C ARG A 189 -5.62 3.18 -21.30
N ASP A 190 -5.99 3.22 -20.03
CA ASP A 190 -6.21 4.45 -19.28
C ASP A 190 -4.96 4.91 -18.51
N VAL A 191 -3.91 4.10 -18.52
CA VAL A 191 -2.62 4.40 -17.88
C VAL A 191 -1.69 5.03 -18.91
N GLY A 192 -1.47 6.34 -18.78
CA GLY A 192 -0.63 7.08 -19.71
C GLY A 192 0.88 6.85 -19.52
N LYS A 193 1.68 7.51 -20.36
CA LYS A 193 3.15 7.45 -20.30
C LYS A 193 3.67 7.72 -18.88
N GLY A 194 4.56 6.84 -18.42
CA GLY A 194 5.15 6.89 -17.08
C GLY A 194 4.30 6.25 -15.98
N GLY A 195 3.23 5.52 -16.34
CA GLY A 195 2.36 4.87 -15.36
C GLY A 195 1.44 5.86 -14.63
N VAL A 196 1.08 6.98 -15.27
CA VAL A 196 0.33 8.08 -14.65
C VAL A 196 -1.05 8.20 -15.25
N VAL A 197 -2.07 8.13 -14.39
CA VAL A 197 -3.47 8.41 -14.73
C VAL A 197 -3.74 9.89 -14.46
N ARG A 198 -3.95 10.68 -15.53
CA ARG A 198 -4.16 12.13 -15.45
C ARG A 198 -5.63 12.54 -15.60
N ASP A 199 -6.41 11.74 -16.31
CA ASP A 199 -7.81 12.06 -16.64
C ASP A 199 -8.70 11.95 -15.39
N PRO A 200 -9.34 13.04 -14.95
CA PRO A 200 -10.28 13.03 -13.82
C PRO A 200 -11.48 12.08 -14.03
N ALA A 201 -11.92 11.86 -15.28
CA ALA A 201 -13.01 10.92 -15.57
C ALA A 201 -12.59 9.48 -15.26
N VAL A 202 -11.33 9.13 -15.54
CA VAL A 202 -10.78 7.82 -15.16
C VAL A 202 -10.69 7.70 -13.64
N HIS A 203 -10.27 8.76 -12.93
CA HIS A 203 -10.27 8.76 -11.47
C HIS A 203 -11.66 8.50 -10.90
N ALA A 204 -12.68 9.25 -11.36
CA ALA A 204 -14.05 9.10 -10.90
C ALA A 204 -14.61 7.69 -11.16
N ARG A 205 -14.32 7.13 -12.34
CA ARG A 205 -14.72 5.75 -12.67
C ARG A 205 -14.06 4.74 -11.75
N VAL A 206 -12.72 4.81 -11.57
CA VAL A 206 -11.99 3.91 -10.66
C VAL A 206 -12.58 3.95 -9.25
N LEU A 207 -12.80 5.15 -8.71
CA LEU A 207 -13.37 5.32 -7.37
C LEU A 207 -14.75 4.68 -7.27
N THR A 208 -15.60 4.92 -8.26
CA THR A 208 -16.94 4.32 -8.33
C THR A 208 -16.86 2.81 -8.33
N GLU A 209 -16.03 2.22 -9.18
CA GLU A 209 -15.96 0.76 -9.32
C GLU A 209 -15.34 0.09 -8.08
N VAL A 210 -14.32 0.68 -7.47
CA VAL A 210 -13.69 0.15 -6.23
C VAL A 210 -14.67 0.22 -5.06
N LEU A 211 -15.33 1.38 -4.85
CA LEU A 211 -16.30 1.53 -3.76
C LEU A 211 -17.54 0.67 -3.96
N THR A 212 -18.00 0.49 -5.21
CA THR A 212 -19.08 -0.44 -5.54
C THR A 212 -18.69 -1.87 -5.21
N ALA A 213 -17.49 -2.31 -5.60
CA ALA A 213 -17.00 -3.64 -5.24
C ALA A 213 -16.86 -3.81 -3.71
N ALA A 214 -16.41 -2.78 -3.00
CA ALA A 214 -16.29 -2.79 -1.54
C ALA A 214 -17.65 -2.94 -0.83
N SER A 215 -18.73 -2.44 -1.43
CA SER A 215 -20.07 -2.39 -0.83
C SER A 215 -20.66 -3.75 -0.45
N VAL A 216 -20.09 -4.84 -0.98
CA VAL A 216 -20.44 -6.22 -0.63
C VAL A 216 -20.12 -6.53 0.85
N TRP A 217 -19.02 -5.96 1.37
CA TRP A 217 -18.53 -6.23 2.73
C TRP A 217 -18.53 -5.01 3.65
N PHE A 218 -18.58 -3.82 3.05
CA PHE A 218 -18.41 -2.56 3.75
C PHE A 218 -19.52 -1.57 3.44
N GLU A 219 -19.74 -0.64 4.35
CA GLU A 219 -20.48 0.60 4.11
C GLU A 219 -19.47 1.73 3.87
N PRO A 220 -19.35 2.27 2.64
CA PRO A 220 -18.54 3.46 2.39
C PRO A 220 -19.12 4.67 3.13
N ARG A 221 -18.27 5.38 3.87
CA ARG A 221 -18.67 6.56 4.66
C ARG A 221 -18.15 7.85 4.05
N ASP A 222 -16.85 7.91 3.79
CA ASP A 222 -16.18 9.12 3.35
C ASP A 222 -15.08 8.81 2.33
N LEU A 223 -14.64 9.85 1.62
CA LEU A 223 -13.57 9.79 0.65
C LEU A 223 -12.80 11.12 0.66
N ILE A 224 -11.47 11.06 0.70
CA ILE A 224 -10.62 12.23 0.49
C ILE A 224 -9.57 11.96 -0.60
N ALA A 225 -9.10 13.02 -1.25
CA ALA A 225 -7.85 12.95 -1.99
C ALA A 225 -6.68 12.91 -1.00
N SER A 226 -5.67 12.08 -1.28
CA SER A 226 -4.41 12.09 -0.54
C SER A 226 -3.76 13.48 -0.61
N PRO A 227 -3.23 14.00 0.51
CA PRO A 227 -2.53 15.29 0.52
C PRO A 227 -1.24 15.28 -0.30
N LEU A 228 -0.73 14.09 -0.61
CA LEU A 228 0.47 13.87 -1.42
C LEU A 228 0.13 13.05 -2.66
N THR A 229 0.78 13.36 -3.78
CA THR A 229 0.76 12.50 -4.96
C THR A 229 1.72 11.32 -4.79
N GLY A 230 1.43 10.23 -5.51
CA GLY A 230 2.33 9.08 -5.62
C GLY A 230 3.68 9.47 -6.25
N PRO A 231 4.72 8.62 -6.17
CA PRO A 231 6.08 8.97 -6.62
C PRO A 231 6.17 9.42 -8.09
N ALA A 232 5.32 8.88 -8.97
CA ALA A 232 5.23 9.26 -10.39
C ALA A 232 4.29 10.44 -10.66
N GLY A 233 3.71 11.06 -9.61
CA GLY A 233 2.76 12.16 -9.71
C GLY A 233 1.28 11.73 -9.82
N ASN A 234 0.97 10.45 -9.60
CA ASN A 234 -0.43 9.99 -9.57
C ASN A 234 -1.19 10.63 -8.41
N ARG A 235 -2.42 11.07 -8.69
CA ARG A 235 -3.37 11.43 -7.63
C ARG A 235 -3.92 10.14 -7.01
N GLU A 236 -3.92 10.08 -5.69
CA GLU A 236 -4.36 8.93 -4.91
C GLU A 236 -5.45 9.38 -3.94
N PHE A 237 -6.26 8.44 -3.43
CA PHE A 237 -7.44 8.75 -2.62
C PHE A 237 -7.54 7.80 -1.44
N LEU A 238 -7.99 8.26 -0.28
CA LEU A 238 -8.29 7.39 0.85
C LEU A 238 -9.80 7.29 1.02
N ALA A 239 -10.29 6.08 1.30
CA ALA A 239 -11.68 5.83 1.62
C ALA A 239 -11.84 5.47 3.09
N HIS A 240 -12.98 5.84 3.67
CA HIS A 240 -13.42 5.38 4.98
C HIS A 240 -14.50 4.32 4.78
N LEU A 241 -14.20 3.08 5.13
CA LEU A 241 -15.10 1.94 4.98
C LEU A 241 -15.38 1.34 6.36
N VAL A 242 -16.64 1.02 6.65
CA VAL A 242 -17.02 0.34 7.90
C VAL A 242 -17.52 -1.06 7.59
N ARG A 243 -16.98 -2.09 8.26
CA ARG A 243 -17.39 -3.49 8.04
C ARG A 243 -18.89 -3.63 8.35
N SER A 244 -19.65 -4.07 7.36
CA SER A 244 -21.10 -4.24 7.48
C SER A 244 -21.44 -5.27 8.56
N ASN A 245 -22.44 -4.96 9.39
CA ASN A 245 -22.97 -5.90 10.40
C ASN A 245 -23.87 -6.99 9.81
N ARG A 246 -24.10 -6.96 8.48
CA ARG A 246 -24.88 -8.00 7.80
C ARG A 246 -24.04 -9.28 7.81
N VAL A 247 -24.42 -10.22 8.68
CA VAL A 247 -23.88 -11.58 8.72
C VAL A 247 -24.23 -12.26 7.40
N GLY A 248 -23.36 -12.13 6.40
CA GLY A 248 -23.48 -12.75 5.10
C GLY A 248 -22.24 -13.59 4.83
N SER A 249 -22.38 -14.90 4.99
CA SER A 249 -21.44 -15.91 4.52
C SER A 249 -20.96 -15.57 3.11
N VAL A 250 -19.70 -15.15 2.97
CA VAL A 250 -19.08 -15.03 1.64
C VAL A 250 -18.89 -16.46 1.13
N PRO A 251 -19.43 -16.85 -0.04
CA PRO A 251 -19.13 -18.15 -0.60
C PRO A 251 -17.62 -18.22 -0.87
N LEU A 252 -16.97 -19.26 -0.36
CA LEU A 252 -15.63 -19.63 -0.82
C LEU A 252 -15.72 -19.79 -2.34
N ALA A 253 -14.98 -18.98 -3.10
CA ALA A 253 -14.79 -19.23 -4.51
C ALA A 253 -14.10 -20.60 -4.63
N SER A 254 -14.88 -21.62 -4.99
CA SER A 254 -14.35 -22.93 -5.34
C SER A 254 -13.43 -22.77 -6.54
N GLU A 255 -12.22 -23.34 -6.43
CA GLU A 255 -11.26 -23.43 -7.51
C GLU A 255 -11.94 -23.95 -8.77
N GLY A 256 -12.05 -23.09 -9.79
CA GLY A 256 -12.45 -23.49 -11.13
C GLY A 256 -11.38 -24.38 -11.73
N ALA A 257 -11.56 -25.69 -11.57
CA ALA A 257 -10.86 -26.70 -12.32
C ALA A 257 -11.04 -26.41 -13.82
N ARG A 258 -9.92 -26.52 -14.52
CA ARG A 258 -9.80 -26.43 -15.98
C ARG A 258 -10.75 -27.44 -16.62
N THR A 259 -11.53 -26.99 -17.59
CA THR A 259 -11.93 -27.82 -18.72
C THR A 259 -11.79 -26.99 -19.98
N GLY A 260 -10.71 -27.28 -20.70
CA GLY A 260 -10.54 -26.85 -22.08
C GLY A 260 -11.55 -27.56 -22.94
N ASP A 261 -12.10 -26.79 -23.87
CA ASP A 261 -12.88 -27.26 -25.00
C ASP A 261 -11.90 -27.72 -26.08
N GLU A 262 -11.85 -29.03 -26.35
CA GLU A 262 -11.32 -29.57 -27.61
C GLU A 262 -12.22 -30.73 -28.04
N THR A 263 -13.19 -30.39 -28.89
CA THR A 263 -13.88 -31.31 -29.78
C THR A 263 -12.93 -31.80 -30.86
N ALA A 264 -12.56 -33.09 -30.86
CA ALA A 264 -12.05 -33.77 -32.05
C ALA A 264 -12.31 -35.29 -31.98
N THR A 265 -13.30 -35.69 -32.76
CA THR A 265 -13.34 -36.88 -33.63
C THR A 265 -13.03 -38.27 -33.06
N SER A 266 -14.07 -39.09 -33.07
CA SER A 266 -14.08 -40.53 -32.90
C SER A 266 -13.10 -41.27 -33.81
N ALA A 267 -12.31 -42.18 -33.24
CA ALA A 267 -11.79 -43.34 -33.94
C ALA A 267 -12.02 -44.59 -33.08
N HIS A 268 -12.84 -45.50 -33.59
CA HIS A 268 -13.04 -46.84 -33.08
C HIS A 268 -11.72 -47.60 -32.96
N VAL A 269 -11.44 -48.13 -31.78
CA VAL A 269 -10.50 -49.23 -31.60
C VAL A 269 -11.22 -50.32 -30.80
N THR A 270 -11.42 -51.45 -31.48
CA THR A 270 -12.09 -52.67 -31.02
C THR A 270 -11.37 -53.29 -29.81
N PRO A 271 -12.07 -53.71 -28.74
CA PRO A 271 -11.45 -54.51 -27.69
C PRO A 271 -11.40 -55.97 -28.11
N VAL A 272 -10.18 -56.53 -28.14
CA VAL A 272 -9.92 -57.97 -28.27
C VAL A 272 -10.50 -58.69 -27.05
N ARG A 273 -11.44 -59.62 -27.28
CA ARG A 273 -12.01 -60.49 -26.23
C ARG A 273 -11.00 -61.55 -25.79
N PRO A 274 -10.95 -61.90 -24.50
CA PRO A 274 -10.22 -63.07 -24.05
C PRO A 274 -11.00 -64.35 -24.37
N GLY A 275 -10.32 -65.31 -25.01
CA GLY A 275 -10.89 -66.62 -25.33
C GLY A 275 -11.14 -67.47 -24.08
N ARG A 276 -12.35 -68.01 -23.98
CA ARG A 276 -12.65 -69.25 -23.25
C ARG A 276 -13.67 -70.06 -24.05
N THR A 277 -13.23 -71.25 -24.48
CA THR A 277 -14.04 -72.43 -24.81
C THR A 277 -14.82 -72.90 -23.57
N PRO A 278 -16.02 -73.50 -23.70
CA PRO A 278 -16.17 -74.90 -24.15
C PRO A 278 -17.45 -75.20 -24.97
N ARG A 279 -17.51 -76.47 -25.42
CA ARG A 279 -18.53 -77.21 -26.18
C ARG A 279 -19.96 -76.66 -26.18
#